data_AF-A0A8R1TKM7-F1
#
_entry.id   AF-A0A8R1TKM7-F1
#
_cell.length_a   1.000
_cell.length_b   1.000
_cell.length_c   1.000
_cell.angle_alpha   90.00
_cell.angle_beta   90.00
_cell.angle_gamma   90.00
#
_symmetry.space_group_name_H-M   'P 1'
#
loop_
_entity.id
_entity.type
_entity.pdbx_description
1 polymer ?
#
loop_
_entity_poly.entity_id
_entity_poly.type
_entity_poly.pdbx_seq_one_letter_code
_entity_poly.pdbx_strand_id
1 'polypeptide(L)'
;MATKIPVTKYFRPFVPPLPPGTKIHNDLYWDVYLYRPYCRLWERVWVYLYNRVISRFEIGVQDKEYNPRVHGPYCPWRYYGTKRDTKLMDVKLCDLRSWFSRRDKSIGGIANGAVKSFYRFEHYYFDHYLINLPRFFVRFVLLAYLLGIVLFYEEIPASAAKYHW
;
A
#
# COMPACT_ATOMS: atom_id res chain seq x y z
N MET A 1 8.76 -48.01 -17.54
CA MET A 1 7.59 -47.22 -17.98
C MET A 1 7.18 -46.31 -16.83
N ALA A 2 7.15 -44.98 -17.02
CA ALA A 2 6.78 -44.05 -15.94
C ALA A 2 5.28 -44.19 -15.61
N THR A 3 4.97 -44.59 -14.39
CA THR A 3 3.58 -44.74 -13.92
C THR A 3 2.95 -43.36 -13.72
N LYS A 4 1.81 -43.14 -14.37
CA LYS A 4 1.04 -41.91 -14.20
C LYS A 4 0.09 -42.05 -13.00
N ILE A 5 0.31 -41.29 -11.92
CA ILE A 5 -0.56 -41.25 -10.72
C ILE A 5 -1.27 -39.88 -10.63
N PRO A 6 -2.61 -39.82 -10.64
CA PRO A 6 -3.36 -38.57 -10.54
C PRO A 6 -3.24 -37.93 -9.15
N VAL A 7 -3.22 -36.59 -9.10
CA VAL A 7 -2.89 -35.83 -7.87
C VAL A 7 -3.92 -35.98 -6.74
N THR A 8 -5.14 -36.40 -7.09
CA THR A 8 -6.20 -36.71 -6.13
C THR A 8 -5.83 -37.80 -5.11
N LYS A 9 -4.77 -38.58 -5.37
CA LYS A 9 -4.25 -39.58 -4.43
C LYS A 9 -3.31 -39.00 -3.35
N TYR A 10 -2.82 -37.77 -3.50
CA TYR A 10 -1.83 -37.16 -2.59
C TYR A 10 -2.43 -36.43 -1.38
N PHE A 11 -3.76 -36.31 -1.27
CA PHE A 11 -4.41 -35.73 -0.10
C PHE A 11 -4.50 -36.69 1.12
N ARG A 12 -3.78 -37.82 1.08
CA ARG A 12 -3.72 -38.77 2.20
C ARG A 12 -2.38 -38.60 2.93
N PRO A 13 -2.37 -38.40 4.27
CA PRO A 13 -1.15 -38.12 5.03
C PRO A 13 -0.10 -39.25 5.07
N PHE A 14 -0.33 -40.39 4.41
CA PHE A 14 0.52 -41.60 4.51
C PHE A 14 0.77 -42.28 3.15
N VAL A 15 1.31 -41.57 2.17
CA VAL A 15 1.75 -42.18 0.90
C VAL A 15 3.26 -42.46 0.99
N PRO A 16 3.74 -43.71 0.76
CA PRO A 16 5.16 -44.01 0.73
C PRO A 16 5.88 -43.18 -0.35
N PRO A 17 7.20 -42.89 -0.19
CA PRO A 17 7.94 -42.10 -1.16
C PRO A 17 7.84 -42.73 -2.55
N LEU A 18 7.60 -41.89 -3.56
CA LEU A 18 7.42 -42.36 -4.93
C LEU A 18 8.71 -42.97 -5.48
N PRO A 19 8.63 -44.01 -6.33
CA PRO A 19 9.80 -44.56 -7.01
C PRO A 19 10.59 -43.48 -7.76
N PRO A 20 11.94 -43.51 -7.74
CA PRO A 20 12.75 -42.57 -8.49
C PRO A 20 12.35 -42.52 -9.97
N GLY A 21 12.08 -41.32 -10.49
CA GLY A 21 11.66 -41.11 -11.88
C GLY A 21 10.16 -40.98 -12.13
N THR A 22 9.31 -41.02 -11.09
CA THR A 22 7.88 -40.69 -11.23
C THR A 22 7.69 -39.19 -11.54
N LYS A 23 7.09 -38.88 -12.71
CA LYS A 23 6.67 -37.52 -13.06
C LYS A 23 5.26 -37.27 -12.53
N ILE A 24 5.14 -36.40 -11.53
CA ILE A 24 3.85 -35.91 -11.03
C ILE A 24 3.24 -35.03 -12.11
N HIS A 25 2.11 -35.44 -12.66
CA HIS A 25 1.30 -34.65 -13.59
C HIS A 25 -0.03 -34.37 -12.88
N ASN A 26 -0.41 -33.10 -12.86
CA ASN A 26 -1.71 -32.71 -12.38
C ASN A 26 -2.66 -32.72 -13.58
N ASP A 27 -3.08 -33.91 -14.02
CA ASP A 27 -4.01 -34.08 -15.15
C ASP A 27 -5.47 -33.93 -14.72
N LEU A 28 -5.71 -33.27 -13.58
CA LEU A 28 -7.06 -33.02 -13.12
C LEU A 28 -7.71 -32.05 -14.12
N TYR A 29 -8.86 -32.43 -14.67
CA TYR A 29 -9.51 -31.70 -15.77
C TYR A 29 -9.60 -30.19 -15.50
N TRP A 30 -9.93 -29.81 -14.26
CA TRP A 30 -9.97 -28.40 -13.87
C TRP A 30 -8.60 -27.71 -13.87
N ASP A 31 -7.49 -28.38 -13.54
CA ASP A 31 -6.16 -27.76 -13.52
C ASP A 31 -5.69 -27.46 -14.94
N VAL A 32 -5.77 -28.45 -15.82
CA VAL A 32 -5.24 -28.34 -17.19
C VAL A 32 -6.14 -27.47 -18.08
N TYR A 33 -7.46 -27.65 -18.01
CA TYR A 33 -8.39 -27.02 -18.96
C TYR A 33 -9.00 -25.72 -18.45
N LEU A 34 -9.01 -25.45 -17.13
CA LEU A 34 -9.62 -24.24 -16.58
C LEU A 34 -8.60 -23.34 -15.87
N TYR A 35 -7.89 -23.87 -14.86
CA TYR A 35 -7.01 -23.08 -14.00
C TYR A 35 -5.78 -22.57 -14.73
N ARG A 36 -4.99 -23.45 -15.36
CA ARG A 36 -3.78 -23.05 -16.12
C ARG A 36 -4.05 -22.03 -17.22
N PRO A 37 -5.08 -22.17 -18.09
CA PRO A 37 -5.37 -21.14 -19.08
C PRO A 37 -5.88 -19.85 -18.44
N TYR A 38 -6.67 -19.91 -17.36
CA TYR A 38 -7.12 -18.73 -16.63
C TYR A 38 -5.95 -17.97 -15.98
N CYS A 39 -5.08 -18.65 -15.25
CA CYS A 39 -3.87 -18.05 -14.66
C CYS A 39 -2.97 -17.45 -15.73
N ARG A 40 -2.73 -18.16 -16.85
CA ARG A 40 -1.93 -17.63 -17.96
C ARG A 40 -2.60 -16.44 -18.66
N LEU A 41 -3.92 -16.44 -18.79
CA LEU A 41 -4.68 -15.29 -19.29
C LEU A 41 -4.51 -14.09 -18.34
N TRP A 42 -4.70 -14.31 -17.04
CA TRP A 42 -4.55 -13.30 -16.01
C TRP A 42 -3.13 -12.73 -15.97
N GLU A 43 -2.10 -13.57 -15.94
CA GLU A 43 -0.69 -13.15 -16.05
C GLU A 43 -0.46 -12.26 -17.28
N ARG A 44 -0.96 -12.66 -18.46
CA ARG A 44 -0.81 -11.86 -19.69
C ARG A 44 -1.56 -10.54 -19.62
N VAL A 45 -2.77 -10.54 -19.08
CA VAL A 45 -3.59 -9.33 -18.89
C VAL A 45 -2.91 -8.37 -17.90
N TRP A 46 -2.39 -8.86 -16.78
CA TRP A 46 -1.68 -8.04 -15.80
C TRP A 46 -0.34 -7.53 -16.31
N VAL A 47 0.43 -8.36 -17.01
CA VAL A 47 1.68 -7.92 -17.65
C VAL A 47 1.39 -6.85 -18.69
N TYR A 48 0.33 -7.01 -19.49
CA TYR A 48 -0.12 -6.00 -20.45
C TYR A 48 -0.53 -4.70 -19.75
N LEU A 49 -1.37 -4.79 -18.72
CA LEU A 49 -1.83 -3.63 -17.94
C LEU A 49 -0.66 -2.91 -17.25
N TYR A 50 0.23 -3.66 -16.62
CA TYR A 50 1.39 -3.12 -15.93
C TYR A 50 2.31 -2.38 -16.91
N ASN A 51 2.71 -3.05 -18.00
CA ASN A 51 3.62 -2.47 -18.98
C ASN A 51 3.03 -1.27 -19.72
N ARG A 52 1.70 -1.24 -19.92
CA ARG A 52 1.05 -0.20 -20.71
C ARG A 52 0.53 0.96 -19.88
N VAL A 53 0.08 0.73 -18.66
CA VAL A 53 -0.62 1.71 -17.82
C VAL A 53 0.18 2.01 -16.56
N ILE A 54 0.41 1.00 -15.71
CA ILE A 54 0.95 1.21 -14.35
C ILE A 54 2.40 1.72 -14.40
N SER A 55 3.22 1.15 -15.29
CA SER A 55 4.63 1.52 -15.47
C SER A 55 4.81 3.00 -15.82
N ARG A 56 3.84 3.62 -16.50
CA ARG A 56 3.90 5.03 -16.91
C ARG A 56 3.76 6.00 -15.75
N PHE A 57 3.19 5.57 -14.64
CA PHE A 57 3.00 6.43 -13.47
C PHE A 57 4.25 6.52 -12.59
N GLU A 58 5.31 5.75 -12.89
CA GLU A 58 6.59 5.75 -12.15
C GLU A 58 6.41 5.67 -10.62
N ILE A 59 5.39 4.92 -10.19
CA ILE A 59 5.04 4.78 -8.77
C ILE A 59 6.09 3.90 -8.10
N GLY A 60 6.69 4.40 -7.02
CA GLY A 60 7.70 3.67 -6.24
C GLY A 60 9.10 3.70 -6.84
N VAL A 61 9.33 4.44 -7.93
CA VAL A 61 10.67 4.74 -8.44
C VAL A 61 11.31 5.82 -7.58
N GLN A 62 12.65 5.91 -7.61
CA GLN A 62 13.36 7.04 -7.00
C GLN A 62 12.84 8.36 -7.56
N ASP A 63 12.74 9.36 -6.67
CA ASP A 63 12.34 10.71 -7.05
C ASP A 63 13.20 11.25 -8.19
N LYS A 64 12.60 11.83 -9.24
CA LYS A 64 13.35 12.30 -10.42
C LYS A 64 14.38 13.37 -10.09
N GLU A 65 14.13 14.09 -9.01
CA GLU A 65 14.95 15.21 -8.54
C GLU A 65 16.07 14.74 -7.58
N TYR A 66 16.14 13.45 -7.27
CA TYR A 66 17.18 12.90 -6.41
C TYR A 66 18.52 12.81 -7.16
N ASN A 67 19.54 13.47 -6.61
CA ASN A 67 20.92 13.32 -7.05
C ASN A 67 21.77 12.69 -5.92
N PRO A 68 22.29 11.45 -6.09
CA PRO A 68 23.05 10.77 -5.04
C PRO A 68 24.32 11.52 -4.63
N ARG A 69 24.90 12.33 -5.51
CA ARG A 69 26.10 13.14 -5.21
C ARG A 69 25.80 14.33 -4.29
N VAL A 70 24.58 14.86 -4.34
CA VAL A 70 24.16 16.04 -3.56
C VAL A 70 23.43 15.61 -2.29
N HIS A 71 22.64 14.54 -2.37
CA HIS A 71 21.71 14.15 -1.31
C HIS A 71 22.21 13.02 -0.41
N GLY A 72 23.30 12.33 -0.78
CA GLY A 72 23.73 11.12 -0.09
C GLY A 72 22.77 9.96 -0.34
N PRO A 73 22.63 8.99 0.60
CA PRO A 73 21.71 7.87 0.46
C PRO A 73 20.25 8.29 0.25
N TYR A 74 19.51 7.50 -0.52
CA TYR A 74 18.09 7.77 -0.77
C TYR A 74 17.26 7.57 0.50
N CYS A 75 16.48 8.58 0.88
CA CYS A 75 15.55 8.60 1.99
C CYS A 75 14.13 8.78 1.42
N PRO A 76 13.26 7.76 1.48
CA PRO A 76 11.95 7.80 0.82
C PRO A 76 10.98 8.85 1.41
N TRP A 77 11.16 9.25 2.67
CA TRP A 77 10.34 10.29 3.32
C TRP A 77 10.76 11.73 2.99
N ARG A 78 11.90 11.93 2.30
CA ARG A 78 12.44 13.25 1.95
C ARG A 78 11.93 13.69 0.57
N TYR A 79 11.62 14.99 0.45
CA TYR A 79 11.31 15.65 -0.83
C TYR A 79 12.60 16.20 -1.43
N TYR A 80 12.91 15.86 -2.68
CA TYR A 80 14.22 16.14 -3.26
C TYR A 80 14.29 17.38 -4.17
N GLY A 81 13.26 17.73 -4.94
CA GLY A 81 13.34 18.94 -5.79
C GLY A 81 12.10 19.83 -5.83
N THR A 82 11.16 19.62 -4.89
CA THR A 82 10.38 20.77 -4.44
C THR A 82 11.32 21.70 -3.67
N LYS A 83 11.90 22.69 -4.37
CA LYS A 83 12.53 23.87 -3.76
C LYS A 83 11.67 24.25 -2.58
N ARG A 84 12.22 24.26 -1.34
CA ARG A 84 11.48 24.39 -0.06
C ARG A 84 10.34 25.42 -0.17
N ASP A 85 9.19 24.96 -0.65
CA ASP A 85 8.04 25.81 -0.86
C ASP A 85 7.44 26.06 0.53
N THR A 86 6.70 27.14 0.68
CA THR A 86 5.98 27.43 1.92
C THR A 86 5.13 26.22 2.29
N LYS A 87 5.15 25.80 3.56
CA LYS A 87 4.25 24.73 4.03
C LYS A 87 2.82 25.20 3.82
N LEU A 88 1.89 24.29 3.55
CA LEU A 88 0.49 24.65 3.30
C LEU A 88 -0.08 25.58 4.40
N MET A 89 0.28 25.33 5.67
CA MET A 89 -0.16 26.12 6.81
C MET A 89 0.51 27.51 6.94
N ASP A 90 1.60 27.75 6.20
CA ASP A 90 2.32 29.04 6.17
C ASP A 90 1.96 29.88 4.92
N VAL A 91 1.10 29.36 4.04
CA VAL A 91 0.68 30.03 2.81
C VAL A 91 -0.45 31.01 3.11
N LYS A 92 -0.28 32.28 2.71
CA LYS A 92 -1.37 33.26 2.75
C LYS A 92 -2.49 32.84 1.79
N LEU A 93 -3.75 33.04 2.18
CA LEU A 93 -4.90 32.65 1.36
C LEU A 93 -4.87 33.28 -0.05
N CYS A 94 -4.35 34.50 -0.19
CA CYS A 94 -4.15 35.15 -1.49
C CYS A 94 -3.16 34.42 -2.41
N ASP A 95 -2.15 33.77 -1.83
CA ASP A 95 -1.10 33.05 -2.55
C ASP A 95 -1.45 31.57 -2.75
N LEU A 96 -2.57 31.09 -2.18
CA LEU A 96 -2.93 29.67 -2.22
C LEU A 96 -3.10 29.15 -3.66
N ARG A 97 -3.67 29.97 -4.55
CA ARG A 97 -3.83 29.63 -5.96
C ARG A 97 -2.48 29.50 -6.68
N SER A 98 -1.56 30.43 -6.42
CA SER A 98 -0.20 30.39 -7.01
C SER A 98 0.64 29.27 -6.41
N TRP A 99 0.42 28.93 -5.14
CA TRP A 99 1.05 27.80 -4.47
C TRP A 99 0.58 26.46 -5.03
N PHE A 100 -0.72 26.33 -5.29
CA PHE A 100 -1.28 25.11 -5.87
C PHE A 100 -0.85 24.93 -7.34
N SER A 101 -0.66 26.02 -8.10
CA SER A 101 -0.28 25.93 -9.51
C SER A 101 1.11 25.34 -9.73
N ARG A 102 2.05 25.53 -8.79
CA ARG A 102 3.44 25.03 -8.86
C ARG A 102 3.62 23.53 -8.64
N ARG A 103 2.57 22.82 -8.20
CA ARG A 103 2.63 21.39 -7.88
C ARG A 103 2.47 20.53 -9.11
N ASP A 104 3.19 19.41 -9.15
CA ASP A 104 2.92 18.37 -10.13
C ASP A 104 1.56 17.72 -9.82
N LYS A 105 0.61 17.95 -10.73
CA LYS A 105 -0.77 17.43 -10.66
C LYS A 105 -0.93 16.19 -11.54
N SER A 106 0.16 15.65 -12.08
CA SER A 106 0.14 14.36 -12.77
C SER A 106 -0.27 13.24 -11.82
N ILE A 107 -0.88 12.17 -12.34
CA ILE A 107 -1.28 11.01 -11.52
C ILE A 107 -0.04 10.40 -10.82
N GLY A 108 1.10 10.37 -11.51
CA GLY A 108 2.38 9.93 -10.93
C GLY A 108 2.88 10.84 -9.81
N GLY A 109 2.80 12.17 -10.00
CA GLY A 109 3.14 13.15 -8.97
C GLY A 109 2.28 13.04 -7.71
N ILE A 110 0.97 12.83 -7.88
CA ILE A 110 0.02 12.62 -6.78
C ILE A 110 0.33 11.31 -6.05
N ALA A 111 0.52 10.21 -6.80
CA ALA A 111 0.85 8.91 -6.23
C ALA A 111 2.17 8.93 -5.46
N ASN A 112 3.22 9.54 -6.02
CA ASN A 112 4.51 9.72 -5.35
C ASN A 112 4.39 10.62 -4.12
N GLY A 113 3.55 11.66 -4.17
CA GLY A 113 3.23 12.50 -3.01
C GLY A 113 2.56 11.73 -1.87
N ALA A 114 1.61 10.85 -2.19
CA ALA A 114 0.93 9.98 -1.23
C ALA A 114 1.90 8.96 -0.61
N VAL A 115 2.71 8.30 -1.42
CA VAL A 115 3.74 7.34 -0.97
C VAL A 115 4.77 8.01 -0.05
N LYS A 116 5.29 9.19 -0.44
CA LYS A 116 6.21 9.97 0.42
C LYS A 116 5.56 10.39 1.74
N SER A 117 4.28 10.76 1.70
CA SER A 117 3.51 11.12 2.91
C SER A 117 3.35 9.93 3.84
N PHE A 118 3.13 8.73 3.28
CA PHE A 118 3.09 7.48 4.03
C PHE A 118 4.45 7.16 4.67
N TYR A 119 5.56 7.17 3.92
CA TYR A 119 6.89 6.97 4.48
C TYR A 119 7.27 8.01 5.53
N ARG A 120 6.81 9.25 5.36
CA ARG A 120 6.99 10.30 6.35
C ARG A 120 6.21 10.02 7.63
N PHE A 121 4.96 9.59 7.51
CA PHE A 121 4.15 9.16 8.63
C PHE A 121 4.84 7.99 9.37
N GLU A 122 5.26 6.96 8.63
CA GLU A 122 6.00 5.83 9.18
C GLU A 122 7.27 6.29 9.92
N HIS A 123 8.12 7.10 9.29
CA HIS A 123 9.37 7.56 9.87
C HIS A 123 9.18 8.42 11.14
N TYR A 124 8.19 9.33 11.18
CA TYR A 124 7.99 10.18 12.36
C TYR A 124 7.24 9.50 13.50
N TYR A 125 6.42 8.48 13.22
CA TYR A 125 5.56 7.85 14.23
C TYR A 125 5.99 6.43 14.65
N PHE A 126 6.66 5.68 13.78
CA PHE A 126 7.06 4.30 14.03
C PHE A 126 8.57 4.08 14.16
N ASP A 127 9.40 5.00 13.67
CA ASP A 127 10.84 4.75 13.64
C ASP A 127 11.46 4.63 15.04
N HIS A 128 12.38 3.68 15.14
CA HIS A 128 12.60 2.83 16.31
C HIS A 128 13.39 3.50 17.45
N TYR A 129 13.96 4.69 17.19
CA TYR A 129 14.81 5.39 18.16
C TYR A 129 14.03 6.07 19.30
N LEU A 130 12.74 6.27 19.13
CA LEU A 130 11.84 6.75 20.15
C LEU A 130 10.59 5.90 20.04
N ILE A 131 10.51 4.78 20.79
CA ILE A 131 9.26 4.01 20.93
C ILE A 131 8.21 4.94 21.54
N ASN A 132 7.58 5.70 20.65
CA ASN A 132 6.46 6.58 20.91
C ASN A 132 5.18 5.82 20.64
N LEU A 133 5.20 4.50 20.85
CA LEU A 133 4.01 3.68 20.95
C LEU A 133 2.92 4.42 21.74
N PRO A 134 3.21 5.03 22.91
CA PRO A 134 2.22 5.80 23.63
C PRO A 134 1.61 6.94 22.79
N ARG A 135 2.41 7.72 22.04
CA ARG A 135 1.89 8.83 21.23
C ARG A 135 1.06 8.35 20.04
N PHE A 136 1.44 7.24 19.42
CA PHE A 136 0.70 6.65 18.30
C PHE A 136 -0.63 6.05 18.79
N PHE A 137 -0.56 5.18 19.80
CA PHE A 137 -1.74 4.53 20.38
C PHE A 137 -2.70 5.55 20.98
N VAL A 138 -2.23 6.57 21.71
CA VAL A 138 -3.10 7.62 22.27
C VAL A 138 -3.85 8.36 21.17
N ARG A 139 -3.22 8.68 20.03
CA ARG A 139 -3.91 9.37 18.93
C ARG A 139 -4.93 8.49 18.23
N PHE A 140 -4.62 7.22 17.98
CA PHE A 140 -5.57 6.28 17.39
C PHE A 140 -6.74 5.96 18.32
N VAL A 141 -6.47 5.75 19.62
CA VAL A 141 -7.49 5.53 20.64
C VAL A 141 -8.36 6.77 20.80
N LEU A 142 -7.79 7.96 20.84
CA LEU A 142 -8.54 9.23 20.92
C LEU A 142 -9.39 9.45 19.66
N LEU A 143 -8.85 9.18 18.46
CA LEU A 143 -9.62 9.28 17.21
C LEU A 143 -10.76 8.25 17.18
N ALA A 144 -10.51 7.01 17.56
CA ALA A 144 -11.53 5.97 17.65
C ALA A 144 -12.60 6.31 18.69
N TYR A 145 -12.20 6.90 19.83
CA TYR A 145 -13.10 7.37 20.87
C TYR A 145 -14.00 8.52 20.39
N LEU A 146 -13.41 9.55 19.75
CA LEU A 146 -14.18 10.67 19.18
C LEU A 146 -15.11 10.22 18.05
N LEU A 147 -14.64 9.33 17.17
CA LEU A 147 -15.46 8.75 16.10
C LEU A 147 -16.60 7.91 16.68
N GLY A 148 -16.34 7.17 17.76
CA GLY A 148 -17.36 6.49 18.54
C GLY A 148 -18.42 7.45 19.08
N ILE A 149 -18.02 8.57 19.70
CA ILE A 149 -18.97 9.59 20.18
C ILE A 149 -19.83 10.14 19.03
N VAL A 150 -19.24 10.40 17.86
CA VAL A 150 -19.99 10.93 16.71
C VAL A 150 -20.97 9.89 16.16
N LEU A 151 -20.55 8.63 16.00
CA LEU A 151 -21.40 7.57 15.46
C LEU A 151 -22.51 7.16 16.43
N PHE A 152 -22.23 7.14 17.73
CA PHE A 152 -23.18 6.74 18.77
C PHE A 152 -23.82 7.93 19.49
N TYR A 153 -23.70 9.15 18.95
CA TYR A 153 -24.18 10.37 19.60
C TYR A 153 -25.67 10.31 19.97
N GLU A 154 -26.48 9.73 19.08
CA GLU A 154 -27.92 9.59 19.26
C GLU A 154 -28.31 8.57 20.34
N GLU A 155 -27.44 7.59 20.62
CA GLU A 155 -27.68 6.54 21.62
C GLU A 155 -27.25 6.97 23.04
N ILE A 156 -26.36 7.96 23.16
CA ILE A 156 -25.87 8.44 24.45
C ILE A 156 -27.02 9.21 25.14
N PRO A 157 -27.58 8.76 26.28
CA PRO A 157 -28.73 9.42 26.92
C PRO A 157 -28.41 10.86 27.36
N ALA A 158 -27.13 11.18 27.54
CA ALA A 158 -26.67 12.53 27.82
C ALA A 158 -26.83 13.50 26.63
N SER A 159 -27.02 13.04 25.39
CA SER A 159 -27.28 13.91 24.23
C SER A 159 -28.64 14.61 24.31
N ALA A 160 -29.60 14.01 25.02
CA ALA A 160 -30.91 14.59 25.31
C ALA A 160 -30.91 15.53 26.54
N ALA A 161 -29.90 15.42 27.41
CA ALA A 161 -29.81 16.20 28.63
C ALA A 161 -29.09 17.54 28.38
N LYS A 162 -29.76 18.66 28.67
CA LYS A 162 -29.09 19.95 28.78
C LYS A 162 -28.33 19.96 30.10
N TYR A 163 -27.01 20.11 30.05
CA TYR A 163 -26.22 20.35 31.25
C TYR A 163 -26.66 21.66 31.92
N HIS A 164 -26.70 21.65 33.25
CA HIS A 164 -27.06 22.83 34.03
C HIS A 164 -26.06 23.97 33.78
N TRP A 165 -26.58 25.20 33.76
CA TRP A 165 -25.80 26.44 33.71
C TRP A 165 -24.98 26.66 34.99
#